data_AF-A0A1Z2SKP1-F1
#
_entry.id   AF-A0A1Z2SKP1-F1
#
_cell.length_a   1.000
_cell.length_b   1.000
_cell.length_c   1.000
_cell.angle_alpha   90.00
_cell.angle_beta   90.00
_cell.angle_gamma   90.00
#
_symmetry.space_group_name_H-M   'P 1'
#
loop_
_entity.id
_entity.type
_entity.pdbx_description
1 polymer ?
#
loop_
_entity_poly.entity_id
_entity_poly.type
_entity_poly.pdbx_seq_one_letter_code
_entity_poly.pdbx_strand_id
1 'polypeptide(L)'
;MDSISLFISIAIVAWIAQIAMSFFQIRAFNRMIQSMARKGKVKIGRTKSRWKARTIVVLVEAEDGTVTDAKVLNGVTVFARPKTLAEVIGCSYPFDKQMLNGLSHGTQEALNVAFQTE
;
A
#
# COMPACT_ATOMS: atom_id res chain seq x y z
N MET A 1 -38.09 17.24 19.59
CA MET A 1 -37.22 16.08 19.29
C MET A 1 -36.29 15.95 20.48
N ASP A 2 -36.28 14.79 21.14
CA ASP A 2 -35.43 14.60 22.32
C ASP A 2 -33.95 14.59 21.90
N SER A 3 -33.08 15.20 22.72
CA SER A 3 -31.64 15.31 22.44
C SER A 3 -31.01 13.94 22.16
N ILE A 4 -31.50 12.89 22.81
CA ILE A 4 -31.08 11.49 22.61
C ILE A 4 -31.38 11.02 21.18
N SER A 5 -32.60 11.27 20.68
CA SER A 5 -32.98 10.89 19.31
C SER A 5 -32.14 11.61 18.25
N LEU A 6 -31.73 12.86 18.53
CA LEU A 6 -30.83 13.62 17.65
C LEU A 6 -29.43 13.00 17.60
N PHE A 7 -28.83 12.66 18.74
CA PHE A 7 -27.51 11.99 18.76
C PHE A 7 -27.53 10.63 18.07
N ILE A 8 -28.58 9.83 18.26
CA ILE A 8 -28.74 8.53 17.58
C ILE A 8 -28.80 8.73 16.07
N SER A 9 -29.56 9.71 15.59
CA SER A 9 -29.65 9.99 14.15
C SER A 9 -28.30 10.37 13.54
N ILE A 10 -27.51 11.21 14.22
CA ILE A 10 -26.16 11.60 13.77
C ILE A 10 -25.22 10.39 13.76
N ALA A 11 -25.29 9.54 14.79
CA ALA A 11 -24.45 8.33 14.86
C ALA A 11 -24.73 7.37 13.69
N ILE A 12 -25.99 7.18 13.31
CA ILE A 12 -26.38 6.34 12.16
C ILE A 12 -25.81 6.93 10.86
N VAL A 13 -25.96 8.24 10.65
CA VAL A 13 -25.43 8.92 9.46
C VAL A 13 -23.90 8.81 9.41
N ALA A 14 -23.21 9.02 10.53
CA ALA A 14 -21.76 8.88 10.63
C ALA A 14 -21.31 7.44 10.35
N TRP A 15 -22.03 6.44 10.85
CA TRP A 15 -21.73 5.03 10.61
C TRP A 15 -21.86 4.65 9.13
N ILE A 16 -22.92 5.12 8.47
CA ILE A 16 -23.09 4.94 7.01
C ILE A 16 -21.95 5.61 6.24
N ALA A 17 -21.59 6.84 6.61
CA ALA A 17 -20.45 7.54 6.00
C ALA A 17 -19.14 6.77 6.19
N GLN A 18 -18.91 6.18 7.37
CA GLN A 18 -17.73 5.36 7.65
C GLN A 18 -17.65 4.11 6.76
N ILE A 19 -18.76 3.44 6.51
CA ILE A 19 -18.84 2.30 5.60
C ILE A 19 -18.54 2.74 4.16
N ALA A 20 -19.16 3.84 3.72
CA ALA A 20 -18.93 4.38 2.38
C ALA A 20 -17.44 4.72 2.16
N MET A 21 -16.81 5.41 3.11
CA MET A 21 -15.37 5.70 3.07
C MET A 21 -14.52 4.44 3.02
N SER A 22 -14.85 3.42 3.81
CA SER A 22 -14.16 2.13 3.80
C SER A 22 -14.27 1.43 2.43
N PHE A 23 -15.45 1.50 1.80
CA PHE A 23 -15.65 0.97 0.45
C PHE A 23 -14.81 1.71 -0.60
N PHE A 24 -14.77 3.04 -0.54
CA PHE A 24 -13.89 3.83 -1.41
C PHE A 24 -12.42 3.45 -1.23
N GLN A 25 -12.00 3.14 0.00
CA GLN A 25 -10.63 2.75 0.31
C GLN A 25 -10.24 1.43 -0.37
N ILE A 26 -11.11 0.43 -0.24
CA ILE A 26 -10.90 -0.90 -0.85
C ILE A 26 -10.93 -0.77 -2.37
N ARG A 27 -11.87 0.02 -2.92
CA ARG A 27 -11.97 0.24 -4.36
C ARG A 27 -10.71 0.90 -4.93
N ALA A 28 -10.15 1.90 -4.24
CA ALA A 28 -8.91 2.55 -4.64
C ALA A 28 -7.72 1.58 -4.61
N PHE A 29 -7.61 0.78 -3.55
CA PHE A 29 -6.57 -0.25 -3.43
C PHE A 29 -6.68 -1.32 -4.53
N ASN A 30 -7.89 -1.84 -4.77
CA ASN A 30 -8.13 -2.82 -5.83
C ASN A 30 -7.80 -2.26 -7.21
N ARG A 31 -8.15 -1.00 -7.50
CA ARG A 31 -7.79 -0.35 -8.76
C ARG A 31 -6.28 -0.26 -8.94
N MET A 32 -5.53 0.06 -7.88
CA MET A 32 -4.07 0.08 -7.92
C MET A 32 -3.52 -1.32 -8.21
N ILE A 33 -3.94 -2.35 -7.45
CA ILE A 33 -3.49 -3.73 -7.63
C ILE A 33 -3.80 -4.23 -9.04
N GLN A 34 -5.01 -3.99 -9.57
CA GLN A 34 -5.37 -4.37 -10.94
C GLN A 34 -4.48 -3.68 -11.98
N SER A 35 -4.12 -2.41 -11.78
CA SER A 35 -3.21 -1.71 -12.69
C SER A 35 -1.79 -2.31 -12.70
N MET A 36 -1.34 -2.86 -11.57
CA MET A 36 -0.05 -3.53 -11.41
C MET A 36 -0.10 -4.96 -11.95
N ALA A 37 -1.18 -5.70 -11.70
CA ALA A 37 -1.39 -7.07 -12.18
C ALA A 37 -1.42 -7.18 -13.70
N ARG A 38 -1.85 -6.12 -14.40
CA ARG A 38 -1.77 -6.07 -15.86
C ARG A 38 -0.34 -5.97 -16.42
N LYS A 39 0.64 -5.59 -15.59
CA LYS A 39 2.03 -5.37 -16.02
C LYS A 39 2.91 -6.62 -15.85
N GLY A 40 2.48 -7.60 -15.07
CA GLY A 40 3.26 -8.80 -14.78
C GLY A 40 2.92 -9.43 -13.43
N LYS A 41 3.84 -10.24 -12.90
CA LYS A 41 3.67 -10.96 -11.64
C LYS A 41 3.81 -9.99 -10.47
N VAL A 42 2.75 -9.80 -9.70
CA VAL A 42 2.74 -8.84 -8.60
C VAL A 42 3.25 -9.47 -7.31
N LYS A 43 4.30 -8.91 -6.72
CA LYS A 43 4.80 -9.23 -5.38
C LYS A 43 4.39 -8.12 -4.40
N ILE A 44 3.90 -8.47 -3.21
CA ILE A 44 3.41 -7.50 -2.22
C ILE A 44 4.21 -7.67 -0.92
N GLY A 45 4.89 -6.60 -0.50
CA GLY A 45 5.56 -6.49 0.79
C GLY A 45 4.78 -5.60 1.75
N ARG A 46 4.76 -5.96 3.02
CA ARG A 46 4.14 -5.15 4.09
C ARG A 46 5.11 -5.00 5.24
N THR A 47 5.27 -3.78 5.73
CA THR A 47 6.01 -3.50 6.97
C THR A 47 5.35 -4.24 8.14
N LYS A 48 6.15 -4.91 8.98
CA LYS A 48 5.66 -5.65 10.17
C LYS A 48 5.49 -4.76 11.40
N SER A 49 6.08 -3.57 11.40
CA SER A 49 6.02 -2.64 12.54
C SER A 49 4.59 -2.23 12.94
N ARG A 50 4.23 -2.48 14.20
CA ARG A 50 2.93 -2.13 14.81
C ARG A 50 2.85 -0.68 15.30
N TRP A 51 3.99 0.00 15.36
CA TRP A 51 4.16 1.33 15.95
C TRP A 51 4.36 2.45 14.92
N LYS A 52 4.61 2.12 13.65
CA LYS A 52 4.75 3.08 12.54
C LYS A 52 3.61 2.91 11.53
N ALA A 53 3.39 3.95 10.71
CA ALA A 53 2.41 3.90 9.65
C ALA A 53 2.63 2.67 8.75
N ARG A 54 1.60 1.82 8.63
CA ARG A 54 1.66 0.63 7.76
C ARG A 54 2.03 1.05 6.35
N THR A 55 3.17 0.58 5.88
CA THR A 55 3.65 0.80 4.51
C THR A 55 3.47 -0.49 3.72
N ILE A 56 2.85 -0.38 2.55
CA ILE A 56 2.64 -1.48 1.62
C ILE A 56 3.46 -1.18 0.39
N VAL A 57 4.34 -2.08 0.01
CA VAL A 57 5.08 -2.02 -1.25
C VAL A 57 4.49 -3.07 -2.17
N VAL A 58 4.20 -2.68 -3.41
CA VAL A 58 3.70 -3.53 -4.47
C VAL A 58 4.72 -3.46 -5.60
N LEU A 59 5.32 -4.58 -5.92
CA LEU A 59 6.31 -4.74 -6.98
C LEU A 59 5.69 -5.56 -8.10
N VAL A 60 6.08 -5.29 -9.33
CA VAL A 60 5.78 -6.11 -10.50
C VAL A 60 7.11 -6.67 -10.99
N GLU A 61 7.20 -7.99 -11.01
CA GLU A 61 8.33 -8.76 -11.50
C GLU A 61 7.98 -9.29 -12.90
N ALA A 62 8.88 -9.13 -13.85
CA ALA A 62 8.82 -9.77 -15.16
C ALA A 62 9.35 -11.22 -15.08
N GLU A 63 9.16 -11.99 -16.15
CA GLU A 63 9.57 -13.41 -16.19
C GLU A 63 11.09 -13.61 -16.05
N ASP A 64 11.88 -12.58 -16.34
CA ASP A 64 13.33 -12.53 -16.20
C ASP A 64 13.80 -12.23 -14.76
N GLY A 65 12.89 -11.99 -13.82
CA GLY A 65 13.21 -11.61 -12.43
C GLY A 65 13.56 -10.12 -12.28
N THR A 66 13.31 -9.28 -13.28
CA THR A 66 13.50 -7.83 -13.21
C THR A 66 12.24 -7.15 -12.68
N VAL A 67 12.39 -6.17 -11.78
CA VAL A 67 11.25 -5.37 -11.30
C VAL A 67 10.86 -4.32 -12.34
N THR A 68 9.74 -4.52 -13.03
CA THR A 68 9.26 -3.61 -14.09
C THR A 68 8.48 -2.41 -13.56
N ASP A 69 7.82 -2.55 -12.40
CA ASP A 69 7.13 -1.44 -11.74
C ASP A 69 7.11 -1.64 -10.22
N ALA A 70 7.18 -0.55 -9.47
CA ALA A 70 7.15 -0.58 -8.02
C ALA A 70 6.35 0.60 -7.49
N LYS A 71 5.41 0.32 -6.60
CA LYS A 71 4.58 1.33 -5.94
C LYS A 71 4.60 1.13 -4.44
N VAL A 72 4.75 2.22 -3.71
CA VAL A 72 4.68 2.26 -2.26
C VAL A 72 3.46 3.08 -1.82
N LEU A 73 2.73 2.55 -0.87
CA LEU A 73 1.61 3.20 -0.19
C LEU A 73 1.98 3.37 1.27
N ASN A 74 2.10 4.63 1.70
CA ASN A 74 2.32 4.99 3.08
C ASN A 74 0.97 5.30 3.74
N GLY A 75 0.53 4.44 4.65
CA GLY A 75 -0.78 4.57 5.30
C GLY A 75 -1.92 3.92 4.50
N VAL A 76 -2.94 3.49 5.23
CA VAL A 76 -4.10 2.76 4.70
C VAL A 76 -5.30 3.69 4.82
N THR A 77 -5.41 4.70 3.94
CA THR A 77 -6.55 5.64 3.87
C THR A 77 -6.97 5.88 2.42
N VAL A 78 -8.21 6.30 2.20
CA VAL A 78 -8.74 6.69 0.86
C VAL A 78 -7.91 7.77 0.16
N PHE A 79 -7.21 8.60 0.92
CA PHE A 79 -6.41 9.71 0.41
C PHE A 79 -4.93 9.36 0.21
N ALA A 80 -4.49 8.16 0.62
CA ALA A 80 -3.13 7.73 0.42
C ALA A 80 -2.87 7.55 -1.09
N ARG A 81 -1.98 8.38 -1.63
CA ARG A 81 -1.59 8.30 -3.04
C ARG A 81 -0.45 7.29 -3.18
N PRO A 82 -0.56 6.29 -4.09
CA PRO A 82 0.55 5.41 -4.40
C PRO A 82 1.70 6.23 -4.98
N LYS A 83 2.87 6.15 -4.37
CA LYS A 83 4.10 6.73 -4.93
C LYS A 83 4.84 5.65 -5.70
N THR A 84 5.25 5.96 -6.93
CA THR A 84 6.10 5.06 -7.70
C THR A 84 7.50 5.08 -7.09
N LEU A 85 8.07 3.90 -6.84
CA LEU A 85 9.39 3.72 -6.27
C LEU A 85 10.40 3.46 -7.40
N ALA A 86 10.75 4.51 -8.13
CA ALA A 86 11.61 4.41 -9.32
C ALA A 86 13.00 3.82 -9.03
N GLU A 87 13.49 3.96 -7.79
CA GLU A 87 14.80 3.47 -7.35
C GLU A 87 14.93 1.94 -7.40
N VAL A 88 13.83 1.17 -7.38
CA VAL A 88 13.88 -0.29 -7.52
C VAL A 88 13.39 -0.77 -8.89
N ILE A 89 12.91 0.13 -9.75
CA ILE A 89 12.42 -0.22 -11.09
C ILE A 89 13.62 -0.42 -12.02
N GLY A 90 13.65 -1.55 -12.73
CA GLY A 90 14.75 -1.96 -13.61
C GLY A 90 15.87 -2.69 -12.88
N CYS A 91 15.79 -2.82 -11.56
CA CYS A 91 16.74 -3.61 -10.77
C CYS A 91 16.24 -5.06 -10.63
N SER A 92 17.17 -6.01 -10.75
CA SER A 92 16.92 -7.40 -10.35
C SER A 92 17.32 -7.59 -8.89
N TYR A 93 16.64 -8.51 -8.19
CA TYR A 93 17.02 -8.89 -6.83
C TYR A 93 18.31 -9.74 -6.85
N PRO A 94 19.27 -9.56 -5.92
CA PRO A 94 19.23 -8.72 -4.72
C PRO A 94 19.59 -7.24 -4.96
N PHE A 95 18.87 -6.33 -4.30
CA PHE A 95 19.17 -4.89 -4.37
C PHE A 95 20.43 -4.53 -3.58
N ASP A 96 21.17 -3.54 -4.10
CA ASP A 96 22.33 -2.99 -3.42
C ASP A 96 21.91 -2.23 -2.14
N LYS A 97 22.61 -2.50 -1.03
CA LYS A 97 22.39 -1.83 0.27
C LYS A 97 22.60 -0.32 0.18
N GLN A 98 23.43 0.17 -0.76
CA GLN A 98 23.59 1.60 -0.99
C GLN A 98 22.32 2.25 -1.56
N MET A 99 21.60 1.59 -2.48
CA MET A 99 20.30 2.08 -2.95
C MET A 99 19.25 2.05 -1.83
N LEU A 100 19.26 1.01 -1.00
CA LEU A 100 18.30 0.88 0.11
C LEU A 100 18.48 1.98 1.16
N ASN A 101 19.71 2.39 1.47
CA ASN A 101 20.00 3.44 2.47
C ASN A 101 19.46 4.83 2.07
N GLY A 102 19.22 5.09 0.78
CA GLY A 102 18.56 6.31 0.30
C GLY A 102 17.04 6.33 0.54
N LEU A 103 16.44 5.15 0.76
CA LEU A 103 15.01 4.98 0.97
C LEU A 103 14.61 5.14 2.43
N SER A 104 13.37 5.57 2.66
CA SER A 104 12.82 5.67 4.02
C SER A 104 12.84 4.31 4.73
N HIS A 105 13.09 4.32 6.04
CA HIS A 105 13.17 3.10 6.87
C HIS A 105 11.92 2.20 6.75
N GLY A 106 10.74 2.77 6.48
CA GLY A 106 9.51 1.98 6.26
C GLY A 106 9.49 1.25 4.91
N THR A 107 10.07 1.86 3.87
CA THR A 107 10.22 1.28 2.54
C THR A 107 11.24 0.15 2.54
N GLN A 108 12.38 0.35 3.22
CA GLN A 108 13.41 -0.69 3.38
C GLN A 108 12.84 -1.96 4.05
N GLU A 109 12.11 -1.80 5.15
CA GLU A 109 11.50 -2.92 5.86
C GLU A 109 10.44 -3.64 5.01
N ALA A 110 9.59 -2.90 4.29
CA ALA A 110 8.60 -3.48 3.40
C ALA A 110 9.22 -4.22 2.21
N LEU A 111 10.32 -3.69 1.65
CA LEU A 111 11.05 -4.33 0.56
C LEU A 111 11.68 -5.65 1.04
N ASN A 112 12.34 -5.63 2.20
CA ASN A 112 12.93 -6.84 2.77
C ASN A 112 11.88 -7.95 2.98
N VAL A 113 10.71 -7.60 3.53
CA VAL A 113 9.59 -8.56 3.69
C VAL A 113 9.07 -9.08 2.34
N ALA A 114 9.02 -8.26 1.30
CA ALA A 114 8.54 -8.68 -0.03
C ALA A 114 9.38 -9.82 -0.62
N PHE A 115 10.69 -9.81 -0.39
CA PHE A 115 11.62 -10.82 -0.92
C PHE A 115 11.93 -11.96 0.06
N GLN A 116 11.54 -11.83 1.33
CA GLN A 116 11.63 -12.90 2.33
C GLN A 116 10.44 -13.86 2.33
N THR A 117 9.37 -13.58 1.57
CA THR A 117 8.14 -14.40 1.55
C THR A 117 8.21 -15.48 0.45
N GLU A 118 9.41 -15.97 0.13
CA GLU A 118 9.64 -17.16 -0.71
C GLU A 118 9.92 -18.40 0.16
#